data_AF-A0A1C0SXD4-F1
#
_entry.id   AF-A0A1C0SXD4-F1
#
_cell.length_a   1.000
_cell.length_b   1.000
_cell.length_c   1.000
_cell.angle_alpha   90.00
_cell.angle_beta   90.00
_cell.angle_gamma   90.00
#
_symmetry.space_group_name_H-M   'P 1'
#
loop_
_entity.id
_entity.type
_entity.pdbx_description
1 polymer ?
#
loop_
_entity_poly.entity_id
_entity_poly.type
_entity_poly.pdbx_seq_one_letter_code
_entity_poly.pdbx_strand_id
1 'polypeptide(L)'
;MASKKEKQTVTEEEKAFAERAGRVILEKLKALDEVYSVEGMHSRSVMKIENGKSVGYRTKALQPESDHLINDFFVGAKGQLVFKAYPADSTEYEWADVDEASMDKVFPLVGASLADALDIKECEDFSMVVRTVKERLAQEDLEAADAAAEEKKQADKAYETNPNFGRF
;
A
#
# COMPACT_ATOMS: atom_id res chain seq x y z
N MET A 1 15.93 -12.84 33.31
CA MET A 1 16.65 -12.15 32.22
C MET A 1 15.81 -12.30 30.95
N ALA A 2 15.02 -11.29 30.60
CA ALA A 2 14.25 -11.29 29.36
C ALA A 2 15.06 -10.49 28.31
N SER A 3 15.50 -11.18 27.26
CA SER A 3 16.15 -10.58 26.10
C SER A 3 15.22 -9.51 25.52
N LYS A 4 15.66 -8.24 25.55
CA LYS A 4 15.02 -7.15 24.80
C LYS A 4 15.17 -7.50 23.32
N LYS A 5 14.09 -7.98 22.68
CA LYS A 5 14.02 -8.03 21.21
C LYS A 5 14.33 -6.63 20.69
N GLU A 6 15.46 -6.48 20.01
CA GLU A 6 15.77 -5.29 19.24
C GLU A 6 14.60 -5.02 18.30
N LYS A 7 14.02 -3.82 18.37
CA LYS A 7 13.03 -3.39 17.39
C LYS A 7 13.78 -3.27 16.07
N GLN A 8 13.61 -4.25 15.17
CA GLN A 8 14.05 -4.13 13.79
C GLN A 8 13.37 -2.88 13.21
N THR A 9 14.15 -1.82 13.02
CA THR A 9 13.71 -0.61 12.35
C THR A 9 13.72 -0.90 10.85
N VAL A 10 12.57 -0.75 10.21
CA VAL A 10 12.43 -0.89 8.76
C VAL A 10 13.36 0.07 8.05
N THR A 11 14.11 -0.43 7.08
CA THR A 11 15.06 0.34 6.29
C THR A 11 14.31 1.38 5.44
N GLU A 12 15.01 2.45 5.04
CA GLU A 12 14.39 3.47 4.17
C GLU A 12 14.01 2.90 2.80
N GLU A 13 14.77 1.93 2.30
CA GLU A 13 14.49 1.23 1.04
C GLU A 13 13.20 0.41 1.11
N GLU A 14 13.00 -0.36 2.19
CA GLU A 14 11.76 -1.12 2.40
C GLU A 14 10.53 -0.20 2.55
N LYS A 15 10.69 0.97 3.18
CA LYS A 15 9.62 1.96 3.26
C LYS A 15 9.29 2.55 1.90
N ALA A 16 10.29 2.96 1.13
CA ALA A 16 10.09 3.48 -0.21
C ALA A 16 9.42 2.45 -1.13
N PHE A 17 9.81 1.18 -1.01
CA PHE A 17 9.16 0.08 -1.72
C PHE A 17 7.69 -0.11 -1.30
N ALA A 18 7.41 -0.10 0.01
CA ALA A 18 6.05 -0.17 0.52
C ALA A 18 5.21 1.03 0.05
N GLU A 19 5.75 2.25 0.03
CA GLU A 19 5.08 3.44 -0.48
C GLU A 19 4.74 3.33 -1.97
N ARG A 20 5.65 2.78 -2.79
CA ARG A 20 5.38 2.50 -4.21
C ARG A 20 4.20 1.54 -4.36
N ALA A 21 4.23 0.41 -3.65
CA ALA A 21 3.14 -0.57 -3.68
C ALA A 21 1.81 0.04 -3.20
N GLY A 22 1.83 0.80 -2.10
CA GLY A 22 0.65 1.47 -1.56
C GLY A 22 0.06 2.49 -2.54
N ARG A 23 0.90 3.21 -3.31
CA ARG A 23 0.43 4.17 -4.31
C ARG A 23 -0.30 3.49 -5.46
N VAL A 24 0.23 2.39 -5.98
CA VAL A 24 -0.43 1.60 -7.04
C VAL A 24 -1.80 1.10 -6.56
N ILE A 25 -1.86 0.59 -5.32
CA ILE A 25 -3.11 0.13 -4.71
C ILE A 25 -4.09 1.28 -4.54
N LEU A 26 -3.65 2.42 -4.01
CA LEU A 26 -4.51 3.57 -3.78
C LEU A 26 -5.07 4.15 -5.08
N GLU A 27 -4.26 4.21 -6.15
CA GLU A 27 -4.72 4.68 -7.46
C GLU A 27 -5.86 3.81 -7.99
N LYS A 28 -5.80 2.50 -7.77
CA LYS A 28 -6.87 1.57 -8.16
C LYS A 28 -8.11 1.70 -7.28
N LEU A 29 -7.93 1.82 -5.96
CA LEU A 29 -9.05 2.05 -5.03
C LEU A 29 -9.78 3.36 -5.35
N LYS A 30 -9.06 4.43 -5.69
CA LYS A 30 -9.65 5.70 -6.13
C LYS A 30 -10.35 5.60 -7.47
N ALA A 31 -9.82 4.80 -8.39
CA ALA A 31 -10.43 4.58 -9.70
C ALA A 31 -11.75 3.80 -9.61
N LEU A 32 -11.91 2.95 -8.59
CA LEU A 32 -13.17 2.26 -8.32
C LEU A 32 -14.25 3.22 -7.80
N ASP A 33 -13.86 4.26 -7.04
CA ASP A 33 -14.80 5.22 -6.40
C ASP A 33 -15.92 4.52 -5.61
N GLU A 34 -15.62 3.33 -5.09
CA GLU A 34 -16.56 2.50 -4.34
C GLU A 34 -16.57 2.88 -2.86
N VAL A 35 -17.78 2.89 -2.30
CA VAL A 35 -18.01 3.07 -0.89
C VAL A 35 -18.14 1.68 -0.24
N TYR A 36 -17.45 1.48 0.87
CA TYR A 36 -17.42 0.21 1.57
C TYR A 36 -18.06 0.34 2.94
N SER A 37 -19.05 -0.51 3.22
CA SER A 37 -19.73 -0.55 4.51
C SER A 37 -18.92 -1.38 5.51
N VAL A 38 -18.89 -0.91 6.77
CA VAL A 38 -18.25 -1.65 7.87
C VAL A 38 -19.10 -2.88 8.22
N GLU A 39 -18.51 -4.07 8.19
CA GLU A 39 -19.14 -5.27 8.72
C GLU A 39 -18.81 -5.42 10.22
N GLY A 40 -19.83 -5.61 11.06
CA GLY A 40 -19.62 -5.86 12.49
C GLY A 40 -19.07 -4.66 13.28
N MET A 41 -18.49 -4.95 14.46
CA MET A 41 -18.04 -3.92 15.39
C MET A 41 -16.52 -3.99 15.58
N HIS A 42 -15.80 -3.04 14.95
CA HIS A 42 -14.34 -2.99 14.97
C HIS A 42 -13.83 -1.74 15.66
N SER A 43 -12.99 -1.90 16.68
CA SER A 43 -12.29 -0.77 17.30
C SER A 43 -11.07 -0.38 16.48
N ARG A 44 -11.01 0.87 16.02
CA ARG A 44 -9.90 1.42 15.25
C ARG A 44 -9.39 2.73 15.81
N SER A 45 -8.15 3.05 15.49
CA SER A 45 -7.62 4.38 15.71
C SER A 45 -8.26 5.33 14.70
N VAL A 46 -8.96 6.34 15.20
CA VAL A 46 -9.62 7.36 14.40
C VAL A 46 -9.00 8.72 14.68
N MET A 47 -8.88 9.56 13.66
CA MET A 47 -8.47 10.94 13.82
C MET A 47 -9.65 11.78 14.31
N LYS A 48 -9.60 12.22 15.56
CA LYS A 48 -10.68 13.03 16.14
C LYS A 48 -10.65 14.44 15.59
N ILE A 49 -11.82 14.92 15.21
CA ILE A 49 -12.08 16.33 14.93
C ILE A 49 -12.68 16.98 16.18
N GLU A 50 -12.18 18.15 16.57
CA GLU A 50 -12.90 19.07 17.45
C GLU A 50 -12.92 20.45 16.77
N ASN A 51 -14.10 21.06 16.65
CA ASN A 51 -14.28 22.39 16.05
C ASN A 51 -13.67 22.54 14.64
N GLY A 52 -13.78 21.50 13.81
CA GLY A 52 -13.24 21.50 12.44
C GLY A 52 -11.71 21.41 12.37
N LYS A 53 -11.04 21.07 13.47
CA LYS A 53 -9.59 20.83 13.50
C LYS A 53 -9.29 19.42 13.99
N SER A 54 -8.34 18.75 13.35
CA SER A 54 -7.86 17.44 13.74
C SER A 54 -7.01 17.56 15.02
N VAL A 55 -7.48 17.01 16.14
CA VAL A 55 -6.88 17.20 17.47
C VAL A 55 -5.97 16.03 17.88
N GLY A 56 -6.19 14.86 17.29
CA GLY A 56 -5.32 13.70 17.49
C GLY A 56 -6.05 12.36 17.41
N TYR A 57 -5.30 11.28 17.54
CA TYR A 57 -5.81 9.92 17.46
C TYR A 57 -6.54 9.50 18.73
N ARG A 58 -7.68 8.83 18.55
CA ARG A 58 -8.40 8.11 19.62
C ARG A 58 -8.82 6.75 19.12
N THR A 59 -8.96 5.78 20.01
CA THR A 59 -9.56 4.49 19.66
C THR A 59 -11.09 4.62 19.76
N LYS A 60 -11.79 4.33 18.67
CA LYS A 60 -13.25 4.33 18.60
C LYS A 60 -13.75 3.09 17.87
N ALA A 61 -14.89 2.55 18.29
CA ALA A 61 -15.58 1.53 17.51
C ALA A 61 -16.19 2.17 16.26
N LEU A 62 -15.90 1.59 15.10
CA LEU A 62 -16.59 1.91 13.87
C LEU A 62 -18.03 1.43 13.99
N GLN A 63 -18.97 2.25 13.53
CA GLN A 63 -20.38 1.90 13.56
C GLN A 63 -20.63 0.81 12.49
N PRO A 64 -21.32 -0.30 12.83
CA PRO A 64 -21.72 -1.27 11.82
C PRO A 64 -22.55 -0.60 10.72
N GLU A 65 -22.42 -1.06 9.48
CA GLU A 65 -23.12 -0.52 8.29
C GLU A 65 -22.76 0.94 7.98
N SER A 66 -21.76 1.53 8.63
CA SER A 66 -21.28 2.86 8.26
C SER A 66 -20.40 2.80 7.02
N ASP A 67 -20.69 3.69 6.10
CA ASP A 67 -20.09 3.75 4.78
C ASP A 67 -18.80 4.56 4.78
N HIS A 68 -17.76 4.02 4.13
CA HIS A 68 -16.43 4.61 4.10
C HIS A 68 -15.79 4.58 2.71
N LEU A 69 -15.01 5.62 2.42
CA LEU A 69 -14.16 5.75 1.24
C LEU A 69 -12.70 5.58 1.64
N ILE A 70 -11.95 4.75 0.92
CA ILE A 70 -10.52 4.52 1.16
C ILE A 70 -9.70 5.40 0.21
N ASN A 71 -9.21 6.55 0.71
CA ASN A 71 -8.69 7.63 -0.14
C ASN A 71 -7.25 8.05 0.15
N ASP A 72 -6.64 7.52 1.19
CA ASP A 72 -5.25 7.83 1.52
C ASP A 72 -4.61 6.66 2.27
N PHE A 73 -3.28 6.63 2.35
CA PHE A 73 -2.54 5.63 3.10
C PHE A 73 -1.23 6.21 3.66
N PHE A 74 -0.64 5.51 4.62
CA PHE A 74 0.71 5.76 5.09
C PHE A 74 1.41 4.45 5.44
N VAL A 75 2.74 4.48 5.52
CA VAL A 75 3.53 3.33 5.95
C VAL A 75 3.75 3.39 7.45
N GLY A 76 3.27 2.36 8.16
CA GLY A 76 3.45 2.24 9.59
C GLY A 76 4.90 1.99 9.99
N ALA A 77 5.21 2.11 11.29
CA ALA A 77 6.58 1.91 11.80
C ALA A 77 7.19 0.52 11.52
N LYS A 78 6.36 -0.47 11.17
CA LYS A 78 6.75 -1.83 10.79
C LYS A 78 6.78 -2.07 9.27
N GLY A 79 6.65 -1.02 8.44
CA GLY A 79 6.62 -1.19 6.98
C GLY A 79 5.29 -1.71 6.43
N GLN A 80 4.30 -1.92 7.31
CA GLN A 80 2.94 -2.32 6.94
C GLN A 80 2.19 -1.13 6.33
N LEU A 81 1.35 -1.39 5.33
CA LEU A 81 0.46 -0.38 4.78
C LEU A 81 -0.72 -0.17 5.72
N VAL A 82 -0.99 1.10 6.02
CA VAL A 82 -2.16 1.53 6.80
C VAL A 82 -2.95 2.50 5.95
N PHE A 83 -4.20 2.14 5.68
CA PHE A 83 -5.11 2.92 4.86
C PHE A 83 -6.01 3.79 5.73
N LYS A 84 -6.36 4.97 5.22
CA LYS A 84 -7.30 5.89 5.86
C LYS A 84 -8.68 5.72 5.23
N ALA A 85 -9.60 5.20 6.02
CA ALA A 85 -11.01 5.07 5.68
C ALA A 85 -11.76 6.32 6.16
N TYR A 86 -12.28 7.11 5.22
CA TYR A 86 -13.03 8.34 5.48
C TYR A 86 -14.52 8.01 5.53
N PRO A 87 -15.24 8.35 6.60
CA PRO A 87 -16.67 8.11 6.65
C PRO A 87 -17.39 8.98 5.60
N ALA A 88 -18.34 8.39 4.87
CA ALA A 88 -19.15 9.10 3.87
C ALA A 88 -20.21 10.00 4.55
N ASP A 89 -20.85 9.50 5.61
CA ASP A 89 -22.02 10.13 6.22
C ASP A 89 -21.79 10.67 7.65
N SER A 90 -20.64 10.37 8.27
CA SER A 90 -20.37 10.75 9.67
C SER A 90 -19.35 11.89 9.78
N THR A 91 -19.58 12.79 10.75
CA THR A 91 -18.67 13.90 11.08
C THR A 91 -17.95 13.70 12.41
N GLU A 92 -18.09 12.52 13.04
CA GLU A 92 -17.55 12.26 14.38
C GLU A 92 -16.02 12.16 14.42
N TYR A 93 -15.40 11.79 13.30
CA TYR A 93 -13.97 11.68 13.09
C TYR A 93 -13.66 11.91 11.61
N GLU A 94 -12.41 12.22 11.30
CA GLU A 94 -11.99 12.55 9.93
C GLU A 94 -11.70 11.29 9.11
N TRP A 95 -10.94 10.36 9.69
CA TRP A 95 -10.66 9.06 9.11
C TRP A 95 -10.38 8.02 10.19
N ALA A 96 -10.50 6.75 9.81
CA ALA A 96 -10.09 5.59 10.59
C ALA A 96 -8.89 4.90 9.93
N ASP A 97 -7.90 4.53 10.74
CA ASP A 97 -6.73 3.78 10.28
C ASP A 97 -7.05 2.28 10.23
N VAL A 98 -6.85 1.66 9.07
CA VAL A 98 -7.07 0.23 8.83
C VAL A 98 -5.83 -0.40 8.21
N ASP A 99 -5.28 -1.41 8.90
CA ASP A 99 -4.12 -2.18 8.44
C ASP A 99 -4.49 -3.25 7.41
N GLU A 100 -3.52 -3.60 6.54
CA GLU A 100 -3.67 -4.60 5.48
C GLU A 100 -4.29 -5.94 5.94
N ALA A 101 -3.90 -6.44 7.12
CA ALA A 101 -4.34 -7.73 7.65
C ALA A 101 -5.78 -7.73 8.18
N SER A 102 -6.39 -6.55 8.23
CA SER A 102 -7.71 -6.38 8.80
C SER A 102 -8.65 -5.57 7.92
N MET A 103 -8.20 -5.20 6.72
CA MET A 103 -9.00 -4.53 5.70
C MET A 103 -10.28 -5.33 5.43
N ASP A 104 -10.18 -6.59 4.99
CA ASP A 104 -11.37 -7.41 4.68
C ASP A 104 -12.16 -7.84 5.91
N LYS A 105 -11.57 -7.76 7.11
CA LYS A 105 -12.35 -7.99 8.34
C LYS A 105 -13.29 -6.84 8.63
N VAL A 106 -12.88 -5.61 8.28
CA VAL A 106 -13.68 -4.40 8.49
C VAL A 106 -14.56 -4.13 7.27
N PHE A 107 -14.01 -4.35 6.06
CA PHE A 107 -14.59 -4.06 4.77
C PHE A 107 -14.43 -5.26 3.83
N PRO A 108 -15.30 -6.29 3.94
CA PRO A 108 -15.11 -7.60 3.29
C PRO A 108 -14.98 -7.60 1.77
N LEU A 109 -15.52 -6.56 1.12
CA LEU A 109 -15.55 -6.48 -0.34
C LEU A 109 -14.30 -5.81 -0.92
N VAL A 110 -13.47 -5.14 -0.12
CA VAL A 110 -12.33 -4.36 -0.62
C VAL A 110 -11.31 -5.24 -1.32
N GLY A 111 -10.90 -6.36 -0.70
CA GLY A 111 -9.97 -7.32 -1.29
C GLY A 111 -10.45 -7.85 -2.64
N ALA A 112 -11.73 -8.23 -2.72
CA ALA A 112 -12.34 -8.75 -3.95
C ALA A 112 -12.44 -7.69 -5.05
N SER A 113 -12.96 -6.49 -4.75
CA SER A 113 -13.06 -5.39 -5.72
C SER A 113 -11.69 -4.99 -6.26
N LEU A 114 -10.68 -4.92 -5.39
CA LEU A 114 -9.32 -4.56 -5.79
C LEU A 114 -8.63 -5.66 -6.61
N ALA A 115 -8.86 -6.95 -6.27
CA ALA A 115 -8.33 -8.07 -7.02
C ALA A 115 -8.85 -8.07 -8.46
N ASP A 116 -10.15 -7.82 -8.66
CA ASP A 116 -10.76 -7.70 -9.99
C ASP A 116 -10.16 -6.50 -10.76
N ALA A 117 -10.04 -5.34 -10.11
CA ALA A 117 -9.46 -4.13 -10.70
C ALA A 117 -7.97 -4.28 -11.13
N LEU A 118 -7.26 -5.24 -10.54
CA LEU A 118 -5.85 -5.56 -10.80
C LEU A 118 -5.66 -6.82 -11.66
N ASP A 119 -6.75 -7.42 -12.15
CA ASP A 119 -6.75 -8.71 -12.88
C ASP A 119 -5.95 -9.79 -12.12
N ILE A 120 -6.26 -9.96 -10.83
CA ILE A 120 -5.69 -11.00 -9.97
C ILE A 120 -6.75 -12.09 -9.79
N LYS A 121 -6.54 -13.23 -10.47
CA LYS A 121 -7.53 -14.32 -10.54
C LYS A 121 -7.66 -15.16 -9.27
N GLU A 122 -6.63 -15.21 -8.45
CA GLU A 122 -6.58 -15.99 -7.22
C GLU A 122 -6.22 -15.07 -6.05
N CYS A 123 -7.23 -14.55 -5.37
CA CYS A 123 -7.07 -13.83 -4.12
C CYS A 123 -8.18 -14.19 -3.13
N GLU A 124 -7.77 -14.64 -1.95
CA GLU A 124 -8.67 -14.94 -0.84
C GLU A 124 -8.89 -13.71 0.05
N ASP A 125 -7.90 -12.81 0.13
CA ASP A 125 -7.97 -11.60 0.95
C ASP A 125 -7.12 -10.44 0.40
N PHE A 126 -7.35 -9.25 0.96
CA PHE A 126 -6.64 -8.02 0.66
C PHE A 126 -5.14 -8.11 0.96
N SER A 127 -4.73 -8.90 1.96
CA SER A 127 -3.32 -9.06 2.29
C SER A 127 -2.55 -9.78 1.16
N MET A 128 -3.21 -10.75 0.51
CA MET A 128 -2.70 -11.44 -0.67
C MET A 128 -2.64 -10.49 -1.87
N VAL A 129 -3.64 -9.62 -2.06
CA VAL A 129 -3.58 -8.58 -3.11
C VAL A 129 -2.36 -7.67 -2.92
N VAL A 130 -2.13 -7.18 -1.70
CA VAL A 130 -0.96 -6.36 -1.38
C VAL A 130 0.34 -7.13 -1.66
N ARG A 131 0.40 -8.41 -1.30
CA ARG A 131 1.57 -9.26 -1.53
C ARG A 131 1.83 -9.44 -3.03
N THR A 132 0.80 -9.74 -3.81
CA THR A 132 0.91 -9.91 -5.27
C THR A 132 1.35 -8.62 -5.96
N VAL A 133 0.85 -7.45 -5.53
CA VAL A 133 1.33 -6.16 -6.06
C VAL A 133 2.81 -5.95 -5.74
N LYS A 134 3.24 -6.25 -4.50
CA LYS A 134 4.66 -6.18 -4.13
C LYS A 134 5.51 -7.16 -4.95
N GLU A 135 5.05 -8.39 -5.16
CA GLU A 135 5.75 -9.38 -5.99
C GLU A 135 5.89 -8.92 -7.44
N ARG A 136 4.83 -8.37 -8.04
CA ARG A 136 4.86 -7.80 -9.41
C ARG A 136 5.88 -6.66 -9.51
N LEU A 137 5.87 -5.72 -8.56
CA LEU A 137 6.83 -4.60 -8.53
C LEU A 137 8.27 -5.07 -8.33
N ALA A 138 8.49 -6.08 -7.48
CA ALA A 138 9.83 -6.66 -7.30
C ALA A 138 10.34 -7.31 -8.59
N GLN A 139 9.45 -7.96 -9.35
CA GLN A 139 9.81 -8.56 -10.64
C GLN A 139 10.14 -7.49 -11.68
N GLU A 140 9.35 -6.41 -11.77
CA GLU A 140 9.65 -5.27 -12.65
C GLU A 140 11.00 -4.61 -12.33
N ASP A 141 11.31 -4.42 -11.05
CA ASP A 141 12.60 -3.87 -10.60
C ASP A 141 13.77 -4.80 -11.00
N LEU A 142 13.60 -6.13 -10.94
CA LEU A 142 14.60 -7.10 -11.39
C LEU A 142 14.78 -7.07 -12.92
N GLU A 143 13.69 -7.06 -13.67
CA GLU A 143 13.73 -7.01 -15.14
C GLU A 143 14.37 -5.69 -15.64
N ALA A 144 14.09 -4.57 -14.98
CA ALA A 144 14.74 -3.29 -15.27
C ALA A 144 16.24 -3.31 -14.96
N ALA A 145 16.65 -3.96 -13.88
CA ALA A 145 18.06 -4.11 -13.52
C ALA A 145 18.82 -5.00 -14.55
N ASP A 146 18.20 -6.10 -14.98
CA ASP A 146 18.75 -6.98 -16.00
C ASP A 146 18.84 -6.27 -17.36
N ALA A 147 17.81 -5.54 -17.78
CA ALA A 147 17.82 -4.74 -19.00
C ALA A 147 18.95 -3.69 -18.98
N ALA A 148 19.14 -2.97 -17.87
CA ALA A 148 20.22 -2.00 -17.73
C ALA A 148 21.61 -2.66 -17.77
N ALA A 149 21.74 -3.89 -17.24
CA ALA A 149 22.98 -4.65 -17.30
C ALA A 149 23.28 -5.17 -18.73
N GLU A 150 22.25 -5.55 -19.47
CA GLU A 150 22.37 -5.92 -20.89
C GLU A 150 22.71 -4.72 -21.77
N GLU A 151 22.09 -3.57 -21.55
CA GLU A 151 22.41 -2.33 -22.26
C GLU A 151 23.86 -1.90 -22.02
N LYS A 152 24.37 -2.00 -20.78
CA LYS A 152 25.80 -1.76 -20.49
C LYS A 152 26.69 -2.73 -21.23
N LYS A 153 26.39 -4.03 -21.21
CA LYS A 153 27.15 -5.04 -21.95
C LYS A 153 27.11 -4.80 -23.47
N GLN A 154 25.99 -4.34 -24.01
CA GLN A 154 25.87 -3.99 -25.42
C GLN A 154 26.64 -2.71 -25.77
N ALA A 155 26.59 -1.70 -24.90
CA ALA A 155 27.38 -0.48 -25.04
C ALA A 155 28.89 -0.78 -24.98
N ASP A 156 29.34 -1.58 -24.01
CA ASP A 156 30.74 -1.99 -23.87
C ASP A 156 31.22 -2.79 -25.08
N LYS A 157 30.40 -3.73 -25.57
CA LYS A 157 30.69 -4.45 -26.82
C LYS A 157 30.73 -3.51 -28.02
N ALA A 158 29.85 -2.52 -28.11
CA ALA A 158 29.86 -1.53 -29.19
C ALA A 158 31.11 -0.64 -29.13
N TYR A 159 31.63 -0.32 -27.94
CA TYR A 159 32.91 0.37 -27.78
C TYR A 159 34.10 -0.50 -28.21
N GLU A 160 34.10 -1.80 -27.91
CA GLU A 160 35.19 -2.73 -28.27
C GLU A 160 35.19 -3.13 -29.75
N THR A 161 34.02 -3.23 -30.38
CA THR A 161 33.88 -3.77 -31.75
C THR A 161 33.75 -2.69 -32.83
N ASN A 162 33.61 -1.42 -32.46
CA ASN A 162 33.54 -0.33 -33.44
C ASN A 162 34.95 0.10 -33.92
N PRO A 163 35.31 -0.16 -35.18
CA PRO A 163 36.65 0.13 -35.71
C PRO A 163 36.99 1.63 -35.81
N ASN A 164 35.99 2.50 -35.65
CA ASN A 164 36.14 3.96 -35.72
C ASN A 164 36.11 4.63 -34.33
N PHE A 165 35.97 3.88 -33.24
CA PHE A 165 36.01 4.45 -31.89
C PHE A 165 37.45 4.86 -31.52
N GLY A 166 37.68 6.14 -31.25
CA GLY A 166 39.01 6.69 -30.95
C GLY A 166 39.84 7.15 -32.16
N ARG A 167 39.29 7.15 -33.37
CA ARG A 167 39.88 7.87 -34.52
C ARG A 167 39.45 9.33 -34.49
N PHE A 168 40.14 10.11 -33.65
CA PHE A 168 40.27 11.56 -33.82
C PHE A 168 41.60 11.87 -34.51
#